data_AF-A0A2J5P2A1-F1
#
_entry.id   AF-A0A2J5P2A1-F1
#
_cell.length_a   1.000
_cell.length_b   1.000
_cell.length_c   1.000
_cell.angle_alpha   90.00
_cell.angle_beta   90.00
_cell.angle_gamma   90.00
#
_symmetry.space_group_name_H-M   'P 1'
#
loop_
_entity.id
_entity.type
_entity.pdbx_description
1 polymer ?
#
loop_
_entity_poly.entity_id
_entity_poly.type
_entity_poly.pdbx_seq_one_letter_code
_entity_poly.pdbx_strand_id
1 'polypeptide(L)' 'MFLAQEIIRKKRDGHALSDEEIRFFINGIRDNTISEGQIAALAMTIFFHDMSMPERVSLTMA' A
#
# COMPACT_ATOMS: atom_id res chain seq x y z
N MET A 1 -5.26 -3.54 14.16
CA MET A 1 -4.43 -4.63 13.62
C MET A 1 -4.57 -4.57 12.11
N PHE A 2 -3.50 -4.27 11.38
CA PHE A 2 -3.53 -4.15 9.92
C PHE A 2 -2.91 -5.40 9.30
N LEU A 3 -3.50 -5.88 8.20
CA LEU A 3 -2.95 -6.97 7.39
C LEU A 3 -2.53 -6.42 6.03
N ALA A 4 -1.27 -6.64 5.64
CA ALA A 4 -0.76 -6.18 4.33
C ALA A 4 -1.61 -6.72 3.16
N GLN A 5 -2.14 -7.94 3.27
CA GLN A 5 -3.03 -8.53 2.26
C GLN A 5 -4.38 -7.81 2.14
N GLU A 6 -4.91 -7.23 3.22
CA GLU A 6 -6.16 -6.47 3.18
C GLU A 6 -5.96 -5.11 2.50
N ILE A 7 -4.81 -4.47 2.71
CA ILE A 7 -4.41 -3.24 2.01
C ILE A 7 -4.31 -3.50 0.51
N ILE A 8 -3.64 -4.59 0.11
CA ILE A 8 -3.55 -5.00 -1.30
C ILE A 8 -4.95 -5.27 -1.87
N ARG A 9 -5.80 -6.02 -1.14
CA ARG A 9 -7.18 -6.30 -1.57
C ARG A 9 -7.98 -5.01 -1.77
N LYS A 10 -7.90 -4.08 -0.81
CA LYS A 10 -8.59 -2.80 -0.87
C LYS A 10 -8.19 -2.00 -2.11
N LYS A 11 -6.89 -1.89 -2.39
CA LYS A 11 -6.39 -1.17 -3.57
C LYS A 11 -6.71 -1.90 -4.88
N ARG A 12 -6.65 -3.24 -4.88
CA ARG A 12 -7.06 -4.08 -6.02
C ARG A 12 -8.52 -3.88 -6.40
N ASP A 13 -9.38 -3.68 -5.41
CA ASP A 13 -10.80 -3.46 -5.63
C ASP A 13 -11.11 -1.98 -5.98
N GLY A 14 -10.07 -1.16 -6.22
CA GLY A 14 -10.19 0.23 -6.69
C GLY A 14 -10.40 1.27 -5.57
N HIS A 15 -10.30 0.89 -4.30
CA HIS A 15 -10.49 1.83 -3.20
C HIS A 15 -9.20 2.57 -2.87
N ALA A 16 -9.32 3.83 -2.46
CA ALA A 16 -8.20 4.63 -1.99
C ALA A 16 -7.68 4.13 -0.63
N LEU A 17 -6.36 4.15 -0.46
CA LEU A 17 -5.71 3.84 0.80
C LEU A 17 -5.69 5.06 1.73
N SER A 18 -5.78 4.82 3.03
CA SER A 18 -5.58 5.85 4.05
C SER A 18 -4.09 6.10 4.31
N ASP A 19 -3.76 7.25 4.91
CA ASP A 19 -2.38 7.57 5.33
C ASP A 19 -1.81 6.51 6.27
N GLU A 20 -2.62 6.02 7.23
CA GLU A 20 -2.22 4.97 8.17
C GLU A 20 -1.91 3.63 7.46
N GLU A 21 -2.72 3.26 6.46
CA GLU A 21 -2.50 2.03 5.67
C GLU A 21 -1.20 2.12 4.88
N ILE A 22 -0.94 3.26 4.25
CA ILE A 22 0.29 3.51 3.49
C ILE A 22 1.51 3.48 4.43
N ARG A 23 1.47 4.18 5.56
CA ARG A 23 2.54 4.18 6.55
C ARG A 23 2.80 2.79 7.12
N PHE A 24 1.74 2.03 7.42
CA PHE A 24 1.89 0.66 7.88
C PHE A 24 2.61 -0.19 6.84
N PHE A 25 2.26 -0.06 5.56
CA PHE A 25 2.88 -0.82 4.49
C PHE A 25 4.37 -0.43 4.31
N ILE A 26 4.70 0.85 4.25
CA ILE A 26 6.09 1.31 4.09
C ILE A 26 6.98 0.94 5.28
N ASN A 27 6.49 1.10 6.51
CA ASN A 27 7.22 0.63 7.69
C ASN A 27 7.40 -0.90 7.65
N GLY A 28 6.40 -1.64 7.18
CA GLY A 28 6.50 -3.08 7.03
C GLY A 28 7.56 -3.54 6.02
N ILE A 29 7.78 -2.77 4.94
CA ILE A 29 8.89 -2.99 4.00
C ILE A 29 10.23 -2.73 4.71
N ARG A 30 10.37 -1.59 5.39
CA ARG A 30 11.61 -1.24 6.11
C ARG A 30 11.99 -2.28 7.16
N ASP A 31 11.00 -2.75 7.90
CA ASP A 31 11.19 -3.68 9.02
C ASP A 31 11.23 -5.16 8.57
N ASN A 32 11.24 -5.42 7.25
CA ASN A 32 11.22 -6.76 6.63
C ASN A 32 10.05 -7.66 7.09
N THR A 33 8.92 -7.07 7.48
CA THR A 33 7.70 -7.81 7.88
C THR A 33 6.75 -8.04 6.71
N ILE A 34 6.94 -7.31 5.60
CA ILE A 34 6.22 -7.51 4.34
C ILE A 34 7.11 -8.26 3.36
N SER A 35 6.55 -9.30 2.74
CA SER A 35 7.28 -10.12 1.77
C SER A 35 7.39 -9.43 0.41
N GLU A 36 8.42 -9.78 -0.36
CA GLU A 36 8.62 -9.27 -1.72
C GLU A 36 7.38 -9.46 -2.62
N GLY A 37 6.70 -10.61 -2.50
CA GLY A 37 5.47 -10.88 -3.25
C GLY A 37 4.33 -9.92 -2.89
N GLN A 38 4.23 -9.47 -1.63
CA GLN A 38 3.25 -8.47 -1.22
C GLN A 38 3.59 -7.09 -1.78
N ILE A 39 4.88 -6.72 -1.80
CA ILE A 39 5.36 -5.47 -2.40
C ILE A 39 5.01 -5.45 -3.89
N ALA A 40 5.34 -6.53 -4.62
CA ALA A 40 5.03 -6.65 -6.04
C ALA A 40 3.52 -6.62 -6.33
N ALA A 41 2.71 -7.26 -5.49
CA ALA A 41 1.25 -7.25 -5.63
C ALA A 41 0.65 -5.85 -5.41
N LEU A 42 1.15 -5.09 -4.43
CA LEU A 42 0.73 -3.69 -4.22
C LEU A 42 1.18 -2.80 -5.40
N ALA A 43 2.42 -2.95 -5.85
CA ALA A 43 2.94 -2.19 -6.99
C ALA A 43 2.11 -2.43 -8.26
N MET A 44 1.75 -3.69 -8.55
CA MET A 44 0.92 -4.03 -9.71
C MET A 44 -0.50 -3.47 -9.59
N THR A 45 -1.08 -3.46 -8.39
CA THR A 45 -2.42 -2.88 -8.20
C THR A 45 -2.43 -1.36 -8.33
N ILE A 46 -1.38 -0.68 -7.85
CA ILE A 46 -1.17 0.76 -8.09
C ILE A 46 -1.00 1.05 -9.58
N PHE A 47 -0.26 0.21 -10.31
CA PHE A 47 -0.09 0.37 -11.75
C PHE A 47 -1.44 0.37 -12.51
N PHE A 48 -2.38 -0.49 -12.12
CA PHE A 48 -3.70 -0.56 -12.76
C PHE A 48 -4.70 0.49 -12.26
N HIS A 49 -4.68 0.85 -10.97
CA HIS A 49 -5.70 1.70 -10.35
C HIS A 49 -5.26 3.14 -10.07
N ASP A 50 -4.00 3.47 -10.36
CA ASP A 50 -3.35 4.73 -10.01
C ASP A 50 -3.48 5.05 -8.49
N MET A 51 -2.99 6.21 -8.06
CA MET A 51 -3.13 6.76 -6.73
C MET A 51 -3.70 8.17 -6.82
N SER A 52 -4.66 8.46 -5.96
CA SER A 52 -5.16 9.82 -5.77
C SER A 52 -4.06 10.72 -5.22
N MET A 53 -4.24 12.04 -5.35
CA MET A 53 -3.24 13.01 -4.87
C MET A 53 -2.92 12.85 -3.37
N PRO A 54 -3.89 12.64 -2.46
CA PRO A 54 -3.59 12.37 -1.05
C PRO A 54 -2.74 11.11 -0.86
N GLU A 55 -3.05 10.02 -1.56
CA GLU A 55 -2.29 8.77 -1.48
C GLU A 55 -0.84 8.96 -1.94
N ARG A 56 -0.61 9.72 -3.03
CA ARG A 56 0.74 10.02 -3.55
C ARG A 56 1.57 10.82 -2.54
N VAL A 57 0.95 11.78 -1.87
CA VAL A 57 1.60 12.57 -0.81
C VAL A 57 1.93 11.69 0.39
N SER A 58 0.97 10.88 0.86
CA SER A 58 1.19 9.92 1.94
C SER A 58 2.31 8.93 1.64
N LEU A 59 2.37 8.39 0.41
CA LEU A 59 3.43 7.48 -0.01
C LEU A 59 4.82 8.14 0.01
N THR A 60 4.88 9.43 -0.34
CA THR A 60 6.15 10.18 -0.37
C THR A 60 6.61 10.55 1.04
N MET A 61 5.69 10.68 2.00
CA MET A 61 5.95 11.11 3.38
C MET A 61 6.02 9.95 4.40
N ALA A 62 5.78 8.72 3.95
CA ALA A 62 5.82 7.51 4.76
C ALA A 62 7.23 6.93 4.83
#